data_AF-A0A966VC84-F1
#
_entry.id   AF-A0A966VC84-F1
#
_cell.length_a   1.000
_cell.length_b   1.000
_cell.length_c   1.000
_cell.angle_alpha   90.00
_cell.angle_beta   90.00
_cell.angle_gamma   90.00
#
_symmetry.space_group_name_H-M   'P 1'
#
loop_
_entity.id
_entity.type
_entity.pdbx_description
1 polymer ?
#
loop_
_entity_poly.entity_id
_entity_poly.type
_entity_poly.pdbx_seq_one_letter_code
_entity_poly.pdbx_strand_id
1 'polypeptide(L)'
;MATLRIKRRATGGASGAPSTLAQSELAFSEVDDILHIGKGTGGGASVLAIGGPGAFLSLTATQTASGTYTFSGTVNLSGTFKVGGTSVTSTAAELNTLAGVTAGTATASKALIVDANKDISLGTGDLSCTDVTASGNVSGTWNGVSIGVSKGGTGLTTMAKGTVLVANTADTITALDGGGTSNGVLYYTASTDTISWATELDGGSY
;
A
#
# COMPACT_ATOMS: atom_id res chain seq x y z
N MET A 1 11.75 30.80 -61.59
CA MET A 1 11.01 30.40 -60.37
C MET A 1 10.58 31.67 -59.64
N ALA A 2 9.30 31.79 -59.28
CA ALA A 2 8.84 32.89 -58.44
C ALA A 2 9.07 32.51 -56.97
N THR A 3 9.64 33.43 -56.18
CA THR A 3 9.86 33.23 -54.74
C THR A 3 8.80 34.02 -53.98
N LEU A 4 7.99 33.33 -53.16
CA LEU A 4 7.13 33.97 -52.18
C LEU A 4 7.95 34.25 -50.91
N ARG A 5 7.93 35.50 -50.44
CA ARG A 5 8.49 35.87 -49.13
C ARG A 5 7.36 36.28 -48.22
N ILE A 6 7.46 35.91 -46.96
CA ILE A 6 6.55 36.35 -45.90
C ILE A 6 7.25 37.37 -45.00
N LYS A 7 6.48 38.07 -44.17
CA LYS A 7 7.05 38.96 -43.16
C LYS A 7 7.96 38.14 -42.25
N ARG A 8 9.11 38.69 -41.88
CA ARG A 8 10.13 37.97 -41.13
C ARG A 8 10.75 38.85 -40.06
N ARG A 9 10.90 38.34 -38.85
CA ARG A 9 11.70 38.94 -37.79
C ARG A 9 13.04 38.22 -37.75
N ALA A 10 14.12 38.96 -38.00
CA ALA A 10 15.48 38.42 -38.03
C ALA A 10 16.01 38.13 -36.61
N THR A 11 17.01 37.25 -36.53
CA THR A 11 17.78 36.98 -35.31
C THR A 11 18.36 38.28 -34.73
N GLY A 12 18.12 38.53 -33.44
CA GLY A 12 18.47 39.79 -32.74
C GLY A 12 17.31 40.78 -32.53
N GLY A 13 16.11 40.49 -33.04
CA GLY A 13 14.89 41.22 -32.69
C GLY A 13 14.30 40.80 -31.33
N ALA A 14 13.25 41.50 -30.88
CA ALA A 14 12.49 41.11 -29.69
C ALA A 14 11.75 39.77 -29.87
N SER A 15 11.80 38.91 -28.86
CA SER A 15 11.06 37.64 -28.78
C SER A 15 9.54 37.88 -28.67
N GLY A 16 8.76 36.94 -29.21
CA GLY A 16 7.30 36.91 -29.12
C GLY A 16 6.59 37.29 -30.42
N ALA A 17 5.26 37.22 -30.36
CA ALA A 17 4.40 37.48 -31.51
C ALA A 17 4.59 38.90 -32.07
N PRO A 18 4.53 39.09 -33.40
CA PRO A 18 4.35 40.41 -34.00
C PRO A 18 3.22 41.20 -33.32
N SER A 19 3.43 42.51 -33.11
CA SER A 19 2.44 43.37 -32.45
C SER A 19 1.15 43.54 -33.26
N THR A 20 1.25 43.44 -34.59
CA THR A 20 0.12 43.51 -35.53
C THR A 20 0.44 42.73 -36.80
N LEU A 21 -0.54 42.00 -37.34
CA LEU A 21 -0.52 41.41 -38.69
C LEU A 21 -1.86 41.69 -39.37
N ALA A 22 -1.88 41.98 -40.67
CA ALA A 22 -3.16 42.05 -41.38
C ALA A 22 -3.87 40.68 -41.37
N GLN A 23 -5.18 40.65 -41.63
CA GLN A 23 -5.91 39.39 -41.74
C GLN A 23 -5.25 38.50 -42.80
N SER A 24 -5.01 37.23 -42.43
CA SER A 24 -4.34 36.23 -43.27
C SER A 24 -2.89 36.55 -43.61
N GLU A 25 -2.28 37.59 -43.04
CA GLU A 25 -0.86 37.86 -43.21
C GLU A 25 -0.04 36.88 -42.38
N LEU A 26 0.93 36.23 -43.03
CA LEU A 26 1.89 35.33 -42.39
C LEU A 26 3.16 36.07 -41.97
N ALA A 27 3.67 35.75 -40.80
CA ALA A 27 4.97 36.21 -40.35
C ALA A 27 5.76 35.13 -39.60
N PHE A 28 7.02 34.97 -39.95
CA PHE A 28 7.94 34.04 -39.26
C PHE A 28 8.90 34.79 -38.33
N SER A 29 9.04 34.32 -37.09
CA SER A 29 10.04 34.79 -36.14
C SER A 29 11.24 33.85 -36.17
N GLU A 30 12.40 34.29 -36.65
CA GLU A 30 13.67 33.54 -36.54
C GLU A 30 14.26 33.61 -35.11
N VAL A 31 13.67 34.42 -34.23
CA VAL A 31 14.06 34.51 -32.81
C VAL A 31 13.42 33.39 -32.01
N ASP A 32 12.15 33.07 -32.30
CA ASP A 32 11.36 32.09 -31.55
C ASP A 32 11.13 30.78 -32.32
N ASP A 33 11.47 30.76 -33.62
CA ASP A 33 11.13 29.71 -34.57
C ASP A 33 9.61 29.46 -34.70
N ILE A 34 8.82 30.53 -34.57
CA ILE A 34 7.34 30.48 -34.60
C ILE A 34 6.77 31.16 -35.86
N LEU A 35 5.88 30.45 -36.55
CA LEU A 35 5.04 31.00 -37.63
C LEU A 35 3.74 31.56 -37.04
N HIS A 36 3.42 32.79 -37.40
CA HIS A 36 2.23 33.49 -36.97
C HIS A 36 1.30 33.85 -38.13
N ILE A 37 0.01 33.97 -37.86
CA ILE A 37 -1.00 34.49 -38.78
C ILE A 37 -1.86 35.57 -38.11
N GLY A 38 -2.18 36.63 -38.85
CA GLY A 38 -3.19 37.59 -38.42
C GLY A 38 -4.61 37.01 -38.54
N LYS A 39 -5.36 36.99 -37.44
CA LYS A 39 -6.77 36.59 -37.38
C LYS A 39 -7.65 37.75 -36.94
N GLY A 40 -8.69 38.02 -37.71
CA GLY A 40 -9.71 39.04 -37.42
C GLY A 40 -10.43 39.46 -38.71
N THR A 41 -11.27 40.49 -38.63
CA THR A 41 -11.92 41.13 -39.77
C THR A 41 -11.57 42.62 -39.77
N GLY A 42 -10.96 43.14 -40.84
CA GLY A 42 -10.92 44.58 -41.11
C GLY A 42 -10.15 45.50 -40.14
N GLY A 43 -9.02 45.06 -39.55
CA GLY A 43 -8.04 45.97 -38.90
C GLY A 43 -7.78 45.76 -37.41
N GLY A 44 -8.62 44.99 -36.70
CA GLY A 44 -8.34 44.51 -35.34
C GLY A 44 -7.87 43.05 -35.36
N ALA A 45 -6.59 42.82 -35.62
CA ALA A 45 -6.07 41.48 -35.82
C ALA A 45 -5.35 40.95 -34.58
N SER A 46 -5.88 39.86 -34.01
CA SER A 46 -5.14 39.00 -33.09
C SER A 46 -4.04 38.26 -33.87
N VAL A 47 -2.89 38.04 -33.23
CA VAL A 47 -1.79 37.29 -33.85
C VAL A 47 -1.75 35.90 -33.23
N LEU A 48 -2.07 34.89 -34.03
CA LEU A 48 -2.06 33.50 -33.61
C LEU A 48 -0.77 32.83 -34.04
N ALA A 49 -0.16 32.06 -33.14
CA ALA A 49 0.87 31.12 -33.52
C ALA A 49 0.23 29.90 -34.19
N ILE A 50 0.78 29.49 -35.32
CA ILE A 50 0.30 28.36 -36.15
C ILE A 50 1.40 27.35 -36.48
N GLY A 51 2.60 27.54 -35.93
CA GLY A 51 3.70 26.58 -36.00
C GLY A 51 4.87 27.04 -35.15
N GLY A 52 5.71 26.10 -34.70
CA GLY A 52 6.89 26.37 -33.87
C GLY A 52 6.73 25.96 -32.39
N PRO A 53 7.84 25.98 -31.62
CA PRO A 53 7.84 25.63 -30.20
C PRO A 53 6.88 26.50 -29.38
N GLY A 54 6.24 25.92 -28.35
CA GLY A 54 5.33 26.66 -27.46
C GLY A 54 3.93 26.93 -28.03
N ALA A 55 3.78 27.01 -29.35
CA ALA A 55 2.47 27.03 -30.02
C ALA A 55 1.85 25.62 -30.07
N PHE A 56 2.69 24.61 -30.29
CA PHE A 56 2.33 23.20 -30.32
C PHE A 56 3.40 22.39 -29.58
N LEU A 57 3.04 21.19 -29.13
CA LEU A 57 4.03 20.25 -28.61
C LEU A 57 4.86 19.68 -29.79
N SER A 58 6.12 20.10 -29.88
CA SER A 58 7.18 19.43 -30.66
C SER A 58 7.36 17.94 -30.32
N LEU A 59 7.78 17.15 -31.31
CA LEU A 59 8.10 15.73 -31.17
C LEU A 59 9.58 15.45 -30.85
N THR A 60 10.47 16.44 -31.00
CA THR A 60 11.93 16.23 -31.00
C THR A 60 12.67 16.93 -29.87
N ALA A 61 11.99 17.78 -29.09
CA ALA A 61 12.59 18.56 -28.02
C ALA A 61 11.85 18.35 -26.69
N THR A 62 12.57 18.47 -25.57
CA THR A 62 11.95 18.55 -24.24
C THR A 62 11.07 19.78 -24.15
N GLN A 63 9.85 19.61 -23.65
CA GLN A 63 8.89 20.71 -23.52
C GLN A 63 8.16 20.65 -22.19
N THR A 64 7.71 21.82 -21.74
CA THR A 64 6.75 21.95 -20.66
C THR A 64 5.37 22.14 -21.27
N ALA A 65 4.47 21.22 -21.00
CA ALA A 65 3.06 21.35 -21.32
C ALA A 65 2.33 21.85 -20.07
N SER A 66 1.36 22.75 -20.22
CA SER A 66 0.55 23.28 -19.12
C SER A 66 -0.94 23.05 -19.39
N GLY A 67 -1.75 23.02 -18.32
CA GLY A 67 -3.17 22.69 -18.40
C GLY A 67 -3.46 21.18 -18.32
N THR A 68 -4.74 20.82 -18.44
CA THR A 68 -5.21 19.44 -18.37
C THR A 68 -5.24 18.80 -19.76
N TYR A 69 -4.58 17.66 -19.91
CA TYR A 69 -4.61 16.85 -21.12
C TYR A 69 -5.47 15.59 -20.88
N THR A 70 -6.41 15.32 -21.78
CA THR A 70 -7.17 14.07 -21.81
C THR A 70 -6.72 13.24 -23.00
N PHE A 71 -6.19 12.05 -22.75
CA PHE A 71 -5.83 11.09 -23.80
C PHE A 71 -6.93 10.02 -23.87
N SER A 72 -7.57 9.86 -25.03
CA SER A 72 -8.63 8.86 -25.23
C SER A 72 -8.11 7.44 -25.46
N GLY A 73 -6.79 7.26 -25.48
CA GLY A 73 -6.11 5.97 -25.70
C GLY A 73 -4.97 5.77 -24.71
N THR A 74 -4.25 4.66 -24.88
CA THR A 74 -3.13 4.30 -24.02
C THR A 74 -1.99 5.30 -24.13
N VAL A 75 -1.44 5.69 -22.98
CA VAL A 75 -0.20 6.46 -22.89
C VAL A 75 0.93 5.51 -22.52
N ASN A 76 1.92 5.36 -23.40
CA ASN A 76 3.13 4.61 -23.13
C ASN A 76 4.29 5.59 -22.90
N LEU A 77 4.86 5.59 -21.70
CA LEU A 77 6.01 6.42 -21.35
C LEU A 77 7.28 5.58 -21.50
N SER A 78 8.12 5.93 -22.47
CA SER A 78 9.41 5.25 -22.68
C SER A 78 10.51 5.72 -21.71
N GLY A 79 10.30 6.87 -21.08
CA GLY A 79 11.17 7.43 -20.03
C GLY A 79 10.59 7.26 -18.62
N THR A 80 11.18 7.95 -17.65
CA THR A 80 10.72 7.91 -16.25
C THR A 80 9.41 8.67 -16.06
N PHE A 81 8.42 8.01 -15.47
CA PHE A 81 7.23 8.68 -14.97
C PHE A 81 7.55 9.45 -13.68
N LYS A 82 7.15 10.73 -13.62
CA LYS A 82 7.34 11.57 -12.43
C LYS A 82 6.00 12.14 -11.97
N VAL A 83 5.81 12.20 -10.65
CA VAL A 83 4.65 12.84 -10.00
C VAL A 83 5.15 13.91 -9.04
N GLY A 84 4.75 15.15 -9.25
CA GLY A 84 5.20 16.28 -8.40
C GLY A 84 6.72 16.48 -8.37
N GLY A 85 7.43 16.10 -9.44
CA GLY A 85 8.89 16.15 -9.53
C GLY A 85 9.60 14.88 -9.03
N THR A 86 8.90 14.00 -8.31
CA THR A 86 9.45 12.73 -7.79
C THR A 86 9.36 11.63 -8.84
N SER A 87 10.46 10.93 -9.09
CA SER A 87 10.47 9.76 -9.97
C SER A 87 9.73 8.58 -9.34
N VAL A 88 8.84 7.97 -10.11
CA VAL A 88 8.29 6.65 -9.78
C VAL A 88 9.33 5.61 -10.16
N THR A 89 9.87 4.90 -9.17
CA THR A 89 10.93 3.89 -9.37
C THR A 89 10.40 2.48 -9.55
N SER A 90 9.12 2.24 -9.25
CA SER A 90 8.46 0.95 -9.44
C SER A 90 8.27 0.62 -10.93
N THR A 91 8.47 -0.63 -11.27
CA THR A 91 8.08 -1.23 -12.55
C THR A 91 6.55 -1.30 -12.69
N ALA A 92 6.07 -1.49 -13.91
CA ALA A 92 4.64 -1.70 -14.16
C ALA A 92 4.10 -2.94 -13.39
N ALA A 93 4.90 -4.00 -13.27
CA ALA A 93 4.49 -5.20 -12.53
C ALA A 93 4.30 -4.92 -11.03
N GLU A 94 5.21 -4.15 -10.42
CA GLU A 94 5.11 -3.74 -9.02
C GLU A 94 3.89 -2.83 -8.79
N LEU A 95 3.64 -1.85 -9.66
CA LEU A 95 2.44 -1.00 -9.58
C LEU A 95 1.14 -1.81 -9.74
N ASN A 96 1.14 -2.81 -10.62
CA ASN A 96 -0.01 -3.67 -10.86
C ASN A 96 -0.35 -4.60 -9.69
N THR A 97 0.49 -4.67 -8.66
CA THR A 97 0.13 -5.33 -7.40
C THR A 97 -0.97 -4.61 -6.62
N LEU A 98 -1.32 -3.36 -6.98
CA LEU A 98 -2.49 -2.64 -6.46
C LEU A 98 -3.76 -2.84 -7.32
N ALA A 99 -3.64 -3.39 -8.53
CA ALA A 99 -4.79 -3.54 -9.42
C ALA A 99 -5.78 -4.59 -8.87
N GLY A 100 -7.06 -4.22 -8.79
CA GLY A 100 -8.15 -5.12 -8.38
C GLY A 100 -8.26 -5.38 -6.87
N VAL A 101 -7.53 -4.64 -6.03
CA VAL A 101 -7.69 -4.74 -4.57
C VAL A 101 -9.01 -4.12 -4.13
N THR A 102 -9.68 -4.75 -3.17
CA THR A 102 -10.88 -4.20 -2.52
C THR A 102 -10.48 -3.69 -1.13
N ALA A 103 -10.86 -2.46 -0.80
CA ALA A 103 -10.55 -1.88 0.51
C ALA A 103 -11.10 -2.78 1.64
N GLY A 104 -10.25 -3.13 2.61
CA GLY A 104 -10.59 -3.99 3.73
C GLY A 104 -10.41 -5.50 3.49
N THR A 105 -10.07 -5.95 2.26
CA THR A 105 -9.90 -7.38 1.95
C THR A 105 -8.50 -7.67 1.42
N ALA A 106 -7.77 -8.53 2.13
CA ALA A 106 -6.50 -9.06 1.62
C ALA A 106 -6.75 -9.91 0.36
N THR A 107 -6.00 -9.65 -0.70
CA THR A 107 -6.12 -10.33 -1.99
C THR A 107 -4.81 -11.05 -2.32
N ALA A 108 -4.91 -12.29 -2.81
CA ALA A 108 -3.73 -13.09 -3.15
C ALA A 108 -2.85 -12.40 -4.21
N SER A 109 -1.54 -12.51 -4.05
CA SER A 109 -0.53 -11.95 -4.98
C SER A 109 -0.61 -10.42 -5.17
N LYS A 110 -1.00 -9.70 -4.12
CA LYS A 110 -1.05 -8.23 -4.06
C LYS A 110 -0.09 -7.70 -2.99
N ALA A 111 0.16 -6.39 -3.01
CA ALA A 111 1.10 -5.75 -2.09
C ALA A 111 0.61 -5.83 -0.62
N LEU A 112 1.55 -6.09 0.29
CA LEU A 112 1.44 -5.81 1.72
C LEU A 112 2.58 -4.87 2.08
N ILE A 113 2.23 -3.67 2.56
CA ILE A 113 3.19 -2.65 2.93
C ILE A 113 3.21 -2.57 4.44
N VAL A 114 4.38 -2.82 5.01
CA VAL A 114 4.65 -2.76 6.45
C VAL A 114 5.38 -1.45 6.77
N ASP A 115 5.48 -1.12 8.05
CA ASP A 115 6.26 0.04 8.46
C ASP A 115 7.78 -0.19 8.38
N ALA A 116 8.57 0.77 8.84
CA ALA A 116 10.03 0.70 8.80
C ALA A 116 10.63 -0.45 9.64
N ASN A 117 9.93 -0.91 10.68
CA ASN A 117 10.32 -2.05 11.50
C ASN A 117 9.83 -3.38 10.94
N LYS A 118 9.08 -3.34 9.83
CA LYS A 118 8.38 -4.47 9.20
C LYS A 118 7.18 -4.95 10.01
N ASP A 119 6.60 -4.07 10.81
CA ASP A 119 5.43 -4.36 11.61
C ASP A 119 4.13 -4.10 10.82
N ILE A 120 3.08 -4.86 11.17
CA ILE A 120 1.71 -4.66 10.71
C ILE A 120 0.89 -4.17 11.92
N SER A 121 0.47 -2.90 11.89
CA SER A 121 -0.43 -2.33 12.89
C SER A 121 -1.80 -2.04 12.29
N LEU A 122 -2.84 -2.69 12.82
CA LEU A 122 -4.23 -2.50 12.40
C LEU A 122 -4.98 -1.46 13.27
N GLY A 123 -4.29 -0.79 14.20
CA GLY A 123 -4.91 0.09 15.19
C GLY A 123 -5.88 -0.68 16.09
N THR A 124 -7.16 -0.30 16.06
CA THR A 124 -8.24 -1.00 16.77
C THR A 124 -8.92 -2.07 15.92
N GLY A 125 -8.42 -2.35 14.72
CA GLY A 125 -8.94 -3.37 13.82
C GLY A 125 -8.41 -4.77 14.14
N ASP A 126 -9.15 -5.78 13.67
CA ASP A 126 -8.81 -7.19 13.88
C ASP A 126 -8.12 -7.81 12.67
N LEU A 127 -7.29 -8.82 12.92
CA LEU A 127 -6.81 -9.73 11.88
C LEU A 127 -7.79 -10.91 11.76
N SER A 128 -8.54 -10.96 10.66
CA SER A 128 -9.41 -12.10 10.34
C SER A 128 -8.72 -13.03 9.34
N CYS A 129 -8.35 -14.22 9.79
CA CYS A 129 -7.74 -15.26 8.97
C CYS A 129 -8.17 -16.65 9.46
N THR A 130 -8.10 -17.66 8.58
CA THR A 130 -8.42 -19.05 8.95
C THR A 130 -7.43 -19.60 9.98
N ASP A 131 -6.14 -19.40 9.73
CA ASP A 131 -5.05 -19.89 10.57
C ASP A 131 -3.97 -18.82 10.69
N VAL A 132 -3.33 -18.74 11.86
CA VAL A 132 -2.12 -17.95 12.09
C VAL A 132 -0.96 -18.90 12.30
N THR A 133 -0.01 -18.91 11.36
CA THR A 133 1.23 -19.68 11.48
C THR A 133 2.37 -18.74 11.86
N ALA A 134 2.88 -18.86 13.10
CA ALA A 134 4.05 -18.13 13.56
C ALA A 134 5.29 -19.03 13.52
N SER A 135 6.33 -18.61 12.80
CA SER A 135 7.61 -19.32 12.74
C SER A 135 8.51 -19.08 13.97
N GLY A 136 8.06 -18.23 14.90
CA GLY A 136 8.76 -17.89 16.14
C GLY A 136 7.77 -17.76 17.30
N ASN A 137 8.15 -17.03 18.35
CA ASN A 137 7.34 -16.92 19.54
C ASN A 137 6.15 -15.96 19.32
N VAL A 138 4.95 -16.40 19.68
CA VAL A 138 3.83 -15.50 19.94
C VAL A 138 3.95 -15.04 21.38
N SER A 139 4.24 -13.75 21.58
CA SER A 139 4.39 -13.14 22.91
C SER A 139 3.33 -12.07 23.13
N GLY A 140 3.06 -11.73 24.39
CA GLY A 140 1.98 -10.82 24.78
C GLY A 140 0.81 -11.54 25.45
N THR A 141 -0.27 -10.81 25.68
CA THR A 141 -1.48 -11.34 26.34
C THR A 141 -2.43 -11.91 25.30
N TRP A 142 -2.71 -13.22 25.36
CA TRP A 142 -3.82 -13.82 24.63
C TRP A 142 -5.14 -13.34 25.25
N ASN A 143 -5.91 -12.51 24.52
CA ASN A 143 -7.21 -12.01 24.95
C ASN A 143 -8.39 -12.74 24.25
N GLY A 144 -8.16 -13.96 23.77
CA GLY A 144 -9.21 -14.80 23.19
C GLY A 144 -9.97 -15.60 24.26
N VAL A 145 -11.02 -16.30 23.83
CA VAL A 145 -11.63 -17.38 24.63
C VAL A 145 -10.56 -18.42 24.96
N SER A 146 -10.79 -19.23 26.00
CA SER A 146 -9.90 -20.35 26.35
C SER A 146 -9.49 -21.15 25.11
N ILE A 147 -8.20 -21.40 24.94
CA ILE A 147 -7.73 -22.30 23.90
C ILE A 147 -8.30 -23.69 24.23
N GLY A 148 -9.16 -24.23 23.38
CA GLY A 148 -9.79 -25.52 23.62
C GLY A 148 -8.75 -26.63 23.76
N VAL A 149 -9.07 -27.66 24.54
CA VAL A 149 -8.17 -28.81 24.78
C VAL A 149 -7.72 -29.49 23.48
N SER A 150 -8.58 -29.51 22.46
CA SER A 150 -8.27 -30.04 21.12
C SER A 150 -7.27 -29.19 20.33
N LYS A 151 -6.94 -27.99 20.83
CA LYS A 151 -5.99 -27.04 20.25
C LYS A 151 -4.77 -26.84 21.15
N GLY A 152 -4.53 -27.75 22.11
CA GLY A 152 -3.37 -27.73 23.01
C GLY A 152 -3.49 -26.76 24.19
N GLY A 153 -4.66 -26.16 24.38
CA GLY A 153 -4.95 -25.32 25.54
C GLY A 153 -5.64 -26.07 26.67
N THR A 154 -6.00 -25.35 27.73
CA THR A 154 -6.66 -25.93 28.91
C THR A 154 -8.19 -25.88 28.82
N GLY A 155 -8.77 -25.15 27.86
CA GLY A 155 -10.21 -24.87 27.80
C GLY A 155 -10.74 -23.99 28.95
N LEU A 156 -9.85 -23.39 29.77
CA LEU A 156 -10.19 -22.56 30.92
C LEU A 156 -9.89 -21.08 30.65
N THR A 157 -10.84 -20.18 30.97
CA THR A 157 -10.67 -18.72 30.87
C THR A 157 -10.09 -18.10 32.15
N THR A 158 -10.20 -18.80 33.27
CA THR A 158 -9.57 -18.46 34.57
C THR A 158 -9.20 -19.76 35.29
N MET A 159 -8.22 -19.69 36.18
CA MET A 159 -7.82 -20.82 37.03
C MET A 159 -7.93 -20.40 38.49
N ALA A 160 -8.72 -21.14 39.28
CA ALA A 160 -8.84 -20.88 40.71
C ALA A 160 -7.52 -21.22 41.43
N LYS A 161 -7.30 -20.63 42.61
CA LYS A 161 -6.17 -21.02 43.49
C LYS A 161 -6.26 -22.51 43.81
N GLY A 162 -5.12 -23.18 43.82
CA GLY A 162 -5.03 -24.63 43.96
C GLY A 162 -5.28 -25.44 42.67
N THR A 163 -5.58 -24.82 41.52
CA THR A 163 -5.79 -25.62 40.28
C THR A 163 -4.49 -26.26 39.79
N VAL A 164 -4.55 -27.53 39.41
CA VAL A 164 -3.39 -28.27 38.86
C VAL A 164 -3.59 -28.49 37.35
N LEU A 165 -2.66 -27.96 36.55
CA LEU A 165 -2.54 -28.26 35.11
C LEU A 165 -1.52 -29.38 34.95
N VAL A 166 -1.82 -30.36 34.10
CA VAL A 166 -1.01 -31.58 33.98
C VAL A 166 -1.02 -32.05 32.55
N ALA A 167 0.14 -32.43 32.03
CA ALA A 167 0.20 -33.01 30.71
C ALA A 167 -0.28 -34.47 30.72
N ASN A 168 -1.11 -34.86 29.75
CA ASN A 168 -1.45 -36.27 29.54
C ASN A 168 -0.37 -36.98 28.67
N THR A 169 -0.57 -38.26 28.38
CA THR A 169 0.33 -39.07 27.54
C THR A 169 0.42 -38.65 26.08
N ALA A 170 -0.34 -37.62 25.66
CA ALA A 170 -0.31 -37.02 24.34
C ALA A 170 0.36 -35.62 24.33
N ASP A 171 1.13 -35.28 25.38
CA ASP A 171 1.87 -34.02 25.53
C ASP A 171 1.02 -32.75 25.45
N THR A 172 -0.27 -32.86 25.78
CA THR A 172 -1.21 -31.72 25.85
C THR A 172 -1.43 -31.31 27.30
N ILE A 173 -1.49 -30.01 27.58
CA ILE A 173 -1.83 -29.49 28.91
C ILE A 173 -3.30 -29.81 29.20
N THR A 174 -3.56 -30.81 30.04
CA THR A 174 -4.89 -31.21 30.50
C THR A 174 -5.08 -30.88 31.98
N ALA A 175 -6.25 -31.20 32.54
CA ALA A 175 -6.39 -31.32 33.98
C ALA A 175 -5.66 -32.59 34.47
N LEU A 176 -5.20 -32.61 35.73
CA LEU A 176 -4.52 -33.73 36.41
C LEU A 176 -5.24 -35.07 36.23
N ASP A 177 -4.59 -35.99 35.50
CA ASP A 177 -4.94 -37.41 35.45
C ASP A 177 -4.42 -38.14 36.70
N GLY A 178 -5.21 -39.10 37.19
CA GLY A 178 -5.20 -39.74 38.52
C GLY A 178 -3.98 -40.58 38.89
N GLY A 179 -2.91 -40.54 38.10
CA GLY A 179 -1.62 -41.13 38.50
C GLY A 179 -1.52 -42.66 38.42
N GLY A 180 -2.18 -43.32 37.46
CA GLY A 180 -1.83 -44.69 37.06
C GLY A 180 -2.98 -45.69 37.02
N THR A 181 -2.65 -47.00 37.08
CA THR A 181 -3.61 -48.11 37.01
C THR A 181 -4.36 -48.39 38.31
N SER A 182 -3.93 -47.75 39.40
CA SER A 182 -4.51 -47.85 40.74
C SER A 182 -5.18 -46.54 41.11
N ASN A 183 -6.29 -46.63 41.83
CA ASN A 183 -7.01 -45.45 42.31
C ASN A 183 -6.16 -44.72 43.36
N GLY A 184 -5.81 -43.46 43.10
CA GLY A 184 -5.24 -42.54 44.08
C GLY A 184 -6.29 -41.57 44.64
N VAL A 185 -5.99 -40.98 45.79
CA VAL A 185 -6.78 -39.94 46.47
C VAL A 185 -6.03 -38.61 46.40
N LEU A 186 -6.66 -37.59 45.82
CA LEU A 186 -6.11 -36.24 45.74
C LEU A 186 -6.46 -35.47 47.03
N TYR A 187 -5.46 -35.00 47.76
CA TYR A 187 -5.63 -34.21 48.98
C TYR A 187 -5.28 -32.75 48.74
N TYR A 188 -6.11 -31.87 49.29
CA TYR A 188 -5.80 -30.45 49.43
C TYR A 188 -5.36 -30.14 50.86
N THR A 189 -4.25 -29.45 51.01
CA THR A 189 -3.70 -29.06 52.31
C THR A 189 -4.00 -27.58 52.55
N ALA A 190 -4.97 -27.30 53.42
CA ALA A 190 -5.52 -25.96 53.63
C ALA A 190 -4.51 -24.95 54.20
N SER A 191 -3.56 -25.39 55.02
CA SER A 191 -2.53 -24.51 55.59
C SER A 191 -1.51 -24.04 54.54
N THR A 192 -1.32 -24.82 53.48
CA THR A 192 -0.29 -24.57 52.46
C THR A 192 -0.88 -24.21 51.10
N ASP A 193 -2.19 -24.31 50.94
CA ASP A 193 -2.91 -24.08 49.68
C ASP A 193 -2.42 -24.99 48.53
N THR A 194 -2.11 -26.26 48.84
CA THR A 194 -1.50 -27.23 47.90
C THR A 194 -2.37 -28.46 47.65
N ILE A 195 -2.23 -29.08 46.47
CA ILE A 195 -2.90 -30.33 46.07
C ILE A 195 -1.86 -31.47 45.91
N SER A 196 -2.14 -32.71 46.36
CA SER A 196 -1.23 -33.88 46.30
C SER A 196 -1.96 -35.23 46.21
N TRP A 197 -1.51 -36.18 45.38
CA TRP A 197 -2.04 -37.57 45.36
C TRP A 197 -1.49 -38.42 46.51
N ALA A 198 -2.31 -39.31 47.09
CA ALA A 198 -1.88 -40.42 47.95
C ALA A 198 -2.59 -41.71 47.55
N THR A 199 -1.96 -42.86 47.77
CA THR A 199 -2.49 -44.17 47.36
C THR A 199 -3.28 -44.88 48.46
N GLU A 200 -3.36 -44.28 49.65
CA GLU A 200 -4.03 -44.82 50.82
C GLU A 200 -4.69 -43.70 51.64
N LEU A 201 -5.71 -44.09 52.41
CA LEU A 201 -6.38 -43.24 53.39
C LEU A 201 -6.04 -43.78 54.77
N ASP A 202 -5.31 -43.00 55.56
CA ASP A 202 -5.16 -43.31 56.99
C ASP A 202 -6.54 -43.17 57.65
N GLY A 203 -7.11 -44.29 58.08
CA GLY A 203 -8.43 -44.34 58.73
C GLY A 203 -8.46 -43.72 60.13
N GLY A 204 -7.31 -43.25 60.62
CA GLY A 204 -7.13 -42.82 61.99
C GLY A 204 -7.03 -44.01 62.94
N SER A 205 -6.37 -43.80 64.07
CA SER A 205 -6.40 -44.75 65.19
C SER A 205 -7.62 -44.46 66.04
N TYR A 206 -8.47 -45.47 66.28
CA TYR A 206 -9.61 -45.40 67.21
C TYR A 206 -9.15 -45.25 68.66
#